data_AF-S5ZYA0-F1
#
_entry.id   AF-S5ZYA0-F1
#
_cell.length_a   1.000
_cell.length_b   1.000
_cell.length_c   1.000
_cell.angle_alpha   90.00
_cell.angle_beta   90.00
_cell.angle_gamma   90.00
#
_symmetry.space_group_name_H-M   'P 1'
#
loop_
_entity.id
_entity.type
_entity.pdbx_description
1 polymer ?
#
loop_
_entity_poly.entity_id
_entity_poly.type
_entity_poly.pdbx_seq_one_letter_code
_entity_poly.pdbx_strand_id
1 'polypeptide(L)' 'RENILTMDTLNPQVKAVEYAVRGPIVLKAGDIERCLEEGGTKPFTEVIRANIGDAQAMGQQPITFLRQV' A
#
# COMPACT_ATOMS: atom_id res chain seq x y z
N ARG A 1 2.83 -11.57 34.99
CA ARG A 1 3.77 -11.14 33.93
C ARG A 1 2.92 -10.70 32.76
N GLU A 2 2.90 -9.41 32.45
CA GLU A 2 2.24 -8.93 31.24
C GLU A 2 3.04 -9.40 30.04
N ASN A 3 2.43 -10.22 29.20
CA ASN A 3 3.00 -10.59 27.91
C ASN A 3 2.68 -9.46 26.93
N ILE A 4 3.57 -8.46 26.87
CA ILE A 4 3.44 -7.35 25.93
C ILE A 4 4.02 -7.80 24.58
N LEU A 5 3.25 -7.59 23.52
CA LEU A 5 3.72 -7.83 22.16
C LEU A 5 4.74 -6.76 21.77
N THR A 6 5.95 -7.18 21.44
CA THR A 6 7.06 -6.34 20.97
C THR A 6 7.72 -7.01 19.78
N MET A 7 8.60 -6.30 19.07
CA MET A 7 9.39 -6.92 17.99
C MET A 7 10.25 -8.10 18.49
N ASP A 8 10.66 -8.07 19.76
CA ASP A 8 11.42 -9.14 20.41
C ASP A 8 10.56 -10.39 20.65
N THR A 9 9.31 -10.21 21.09
CA THR A 9 8.38 -11.32 21.38
C THR A 9 7.61 -11.82 20.15
N LEU A 10 7.71 -11.13 19.01
CA LEU A 10 7.07 -11.51 17.75
C LEU A 10 7.68 -12.80 17.17
N ASN A 11 6.83 -13.63 16.56
CA ASN A 11 7.24 -14.85 15.85
C ASN A 11 8.38 -14.55 14.84
N PRO A 12 9.53 -15.23 14.94
CA PRO A 12 10.66 -15.04 14.01
C PRO A 12 10.29 -15.19 12.53
N GLN A 13 9.34 -16.05 12.19
CA GLN A 13 8.91 -16.24 10.79
C GLN A 13 8.19 -15.01 10.23
N VAL A 14 7.48 -14.26 11.07
CA VAL A 14 6.83 -12.99 10.67
C VAL A 14 7.87 -11.89 10.49
N LYS A 15 8.98 -11.93 11.22
CA LYS A 15 10.10 -10.99 11.03
C LYS A 15 10.87 -11.24 9.74
N ALA A 16 10.96 -12.50 9.32
CA ALA A 16 11.71 -12.91 8.13
C ALA A 16 10.89 -12.86 6.83
N VAL A 17 9.55 -12.83 6.91
CA VAL A 17 8.73 -12.82 5.70
C VAL A 17 8.76 -11.45 5.03
N GLU A 18 9.02 -11.44 3.73
CA GLU A 18 8.99 -10.24 2.92
C GLU A 18 7.84 -10.30 1.91
N TYR A 19 7.14 -9.18 1.74
CA TYR A 19 6.06 -9.05 0.76
C TYR A 19 6.33 -7.87 -0.16
N ALA A 20 7.11 -8.14 -1.22
CA ALA A 20 7.65 -7.12 -2.12
C ALA A 20 6.57 -6.24 -2.79
N VAL A 21 5.39 -6.81 -3.11
CA VAL A 21 4.28 -6.10 -3.76
C VAL A 21 3.75 -4.93 -2.92
N ARG A 22 3.92 -4.98 -1.59
CA ARG A 22 3.63 -3.87 -0.66
C ARG A 22 4.85 -3.53 0.21
N GLY A 23 6.03 -3.63 -0.38
CA GLY A 23 7.30 -3.38 0.30
C GLY A 23 7.68 -1.88 0.37
N PRO A 24 8.98 -1.58 0.57
CA PRO A 24 9.48 -0.23 0.82
C PRO A 24 9.14 0.80 -0.26
N ILE A 25 9.09 0.40 -1.53
CA ILE A 25 8.74 1.29 -2.65
C ILE A 25 7.31 1.81 -2.49
N VAL A 26 6.38 0.95 -2.08
CA VAL A 26 4.97 1.33 -1.90
C VAL A 26 4.79 2.22 -0.68
N LEU A 27 5.56 1.99 0.39
CA LEU A 27 5.59 2.88 1.54
C LEU A 27 6.08 4.28 1.14
N LYS A 28 7.18 4.34 0.37
CA LYS A 28 7.71 5.61 -0.12
C LYS A 28 6.77 6.33 -1.08
N ALA A 29 6.07 5.59 -1.93
CA ALA A 29 5.02 6.11 -2.79
C ALA A 29 3.91 6.81 -1.97
N GLY A 30 3.48 6.21 -0.84
CA GLY A 30 2.52 6.84 0.07
C GLY A 30 3.03 8.11 0.74
N ASP A 31 4.32 8.17 1.12
CA ASP A 31 4.92 9.40 1.62
C ASP A 31 4.93 10.52 0.56
N ILE A 32 5.18 10.15 -0.71
CA ILE A 32 5.19 11.10 -1.83
C ILE A 32 3.77 11.61 -2.11
N GLU A 33 2.76 10.74 -2.11
CA GLU A 33 1.35 11.14 -2.24
C GLU A 33 0.96 12.15 -1.17
N ARG A 34 1.24 11.86 0.10
CA ARG A 34 1.00 12.80 1.21
C ARG A 34 1.75 14.13 1.02
N CYS A 35 3.01 14.07 0.60
CA CYS A 35 3.79 15.28 0.33
C CYS A 35 3.17 16.13 -0.78
N LEU A 36 2.61 15.52 -1.83
CA LEU A 36 1.89 16.24 -2.89
C LEU A 36 0.57 16.83 -2.39
N GLU A 37 -0.18 16.10 -1.56
CA GLU A 37 -1.43 16.58 -0.92
C GLU A 37 -1.20 17.79 0.00
N GLU A 38 -0.06 17.81 0.71
CA GLU A 38 0.37 18.92 1.58
C GLU A 38 0.93 20.13 0.78
N GLY A 39 0.91 20.08 -0.55
CA GLY A 39 1.38 21.17 -1.42
C GLY A 39 2.90 21.16 -1.67
N GLY A 40 3.59 20.07 -1.33
CA GLY A 40 4.99 19.87 -1.65
C GLY A 40 5.24 19.75 -3.16
N THR A 41 6.42 20.17 -3.61
CA THR A 41 6.78 20.16 -5.03
C THR A 41 7.59 18.93 -5.42
N LYS A 42 7.20 18.31 -6.55
CA LYS A 42 7.89 17.21 -7.22
C LYS A 42 7.87 17.45 -8.73
N PRO A 43 8.73 16.79 -9.53
CA PRO A 43 8.70 16.90 -10.99
C PRO A 43 7.49 16.20 -11.66
N PHE A 44 6.48 15.83 -10.88
CA PHE A 44 5.23 15.16 -11.30
C PHE A 44 4.12 15.57 -10.33
N THR A 45 2.86 15.43 -10.76
CA THR A 45 1.69 15.90 -10.00
C THR A 45 0.97 14.79 -9.24
N GLU A 46 1.23 13.53 -9.56
CA GLU A 46 0.57 12.38 -8.94
C GLU A 46 1.48 11.14 -8.96
N VAL A 47 1.08 10.12 -8.18
CA VAL A 47 1.74 8.82 -8.13
C VAL A 47 0.82 7.78 -8.78
N ILE A 48 1.31 7.09 -9.80
CA ILE A 48 0.58 6.00 -10.47
C ILE A 48 0.98 4.65 -9.87
N ARG A 49 0.01 3.92 -9.32
CA ARG A 49 0.21 2.62 -8.66
C ARG A 49 0.20 1.45 -9.64
N ALA A 50 1.29 1.29 -10.39
CA ALA A 50 1.49 0.19 -11.33
C ALA A 50 2.12 -1.08 -10.69
N ASN A 51 2.16 -1.16 -9.36
CA ASN A 51 2.83 -2.23 -8.60
C ASN A 51 1.95 -3.45 -8.30
N ILE A 52 0.63 -3.31 -8.42
CA ILE A 52 -0.34 -4.38 -8.15
C ILE A 52 -1.45 -4.36 -9.21
N GLY A 53 -1.98 -5.53 -9.55
CA GLY A 53 -3.08 -5.70 -10.50
C GLY A 53 -4.45 -5.29 -9.92
N ASP A 54 -4.59 -4.03 -9.50
CA ASP A 54 -5.87 -3.46 -9.06
C ASP A 54 -6.54 -2.70 -10.20
N ALA A 55 -7.30 -3.44 -11.01
CA ALA A 55 -7.92 -2.86 -12.20
C ALA A 55 -8.96 -1.80 -11.86
N GLN A 56 -9.66 -1.91 -10.73
CA GLN A 56 -10.66 -0.93 -10.31
C GLN A 56 -10.01 0.38 -9.89
N ALA A 57 -8.89 0.33 -9.16
CA ALA A 57 -8.09 1.52 -8.85
C ALA A 57 -7.55 2.21 -10.12
N MET A 58 -7.33 1.44 -11.20
CA MET A 58 -6.92 1.94 -12.51
C MET A 58 -8.10 2.36 -13.42
N GLY A 59 -9.31 2.47 -12.87
CA GLY A 59 -10.48 3.01 -13.58
C GLY A 59 -11.38 1.97 -14.25
N GLN A 60 -11.09 0.66 -14.12
CA GLN A 60 -11.98 -0.38 -14.64
C GLN A 60 -13.36 -0.26 -14.01
N GLN A 61 -14.38 -0.06 -14.85
CA GLN A 61 -15.73 -0.03 -14.36
C GLN A 61 -16.19 -1.42 -13.91
N PRO A 62 -16.97 -1.49 -12.83
CA PRO A 62 -17.44 -2.76 -12.30
C PRO A 62 -18.53 -3.37 -13.20
N ILE A 63 -18.62 -4.70 -13.17
CA ILE A 63 -19.65 -5.41 -13.92
C ILE A 63 -21.00 -5.25 -13.19
N THR A 64 -21.94 -4.56 -13.83
CA THR A 64 -23.25 -4.21 -13.25
C THR A 64 -24.02 -5.42 -12.76
N PHE A 65 -24.13 -6.47 -13.57
CA PHE A 65 -24.92 -7.66 -13.23
C PHE A 65 -24.43 -8.33 -11.93
N LEU A 66 -23.12 -8.48 -11.76
CA LEU A 66 -22.53 -9.09 -10.56
C LEU A 66 -22.74 -8.25 -9.29
N ARG A 67 -23.07 -6.97 -9.41
CA ARG A 67 -23.33 -6.08 -8.27
C ARG A 67 -24.79 -5.97 -7.87
N GLN A 68 -25.69 -6.45 -8.73
CA GLN A 68 -27.14 -6.34 -8.54
C GLN A 68 -27.77 -7.58 -7.89
N VAL A 69 -27.04 -8.69 -7.83
CA VAL A 69 -27.44 -9.94 -7.14
C VAL A 69 -26.95 -9.90 -5.70
#